data_AF-A0A819S6L9-F1
#
_entry.id   AF-A0A819S6L9-F1
#
_cell.length_a   1.000
_cell.length_b   1.000
_cell.length_c   1.000
_cell.angle_alpha   90.00
_cell.angle_beta   90.00
_cell.angle_gamma   90.00
#
_symmetry.space_group_name_H-M   'P 1'
#
loop_
_entity.id
_entity.type
_entity.pdbx_description
1 polymer ?
#
loop_
_entity_poly.entity_id
_entity_poly.type
_entity_poly.pdbx_seq_one_letter_code
_entity_poly.pdbx_strand_id
1 'polypeptide(L)'
;MDTLMPELYENLVSLCSKDIGFCFKDIEYDSLKYRIFNYNLCSYDQFSNNPSALNCRGTMFDITNLENIQLVCLPPEKFFNYEEGNGANIHRLGTFGVQMEKLDGSLISTYLHKQQMKLKSKASLTSSQAIEATQLLTGNYFDEIEKIIRDNKTVNFEYTSPSNQVVLYYDQSQLRIISIRCHLTGKTLFGNKLIEYLKENNFTTSISNVVSFKNIVNDITHDKLLNDIRSEIEGEGYVIEIVNSNQISYLVKIKNTKYLLLHHTKFNCTSNKYLFECVINEQTDDLRSLFVNQDGYLQRIKDMEKKVQPIYNKIIQTVESFYEENKNLSRKDYAIKATNSNDMKIYMSLLMNLYGGKENDYKKFSINQMKTIFEISDDKNTNTEQD
;
A
#
# COMPACT_ATOMS: atom_id res chain seq x y z
N MET A 1 -21.42 18.56 28.53
CA MET A 1 -21.11 17.41 27.64
C MET A 1 -20.22 18.03 26.58
N ASP A 2 -18.94 18.16 26.92
CA ASP A 2 -18.00 18.95 26.11
C ASP A 2 -17.80 18.20 24.80
N THR A 3 -18.15 18.84 23.70
CA THR A 3 -18.05 18.24 22.37
C THR A 3 -16.58 18.10 22.02
N LEU A 4 -16.16 16.90 21.64
CA LEU A 4 -14.83 16.60 21.12
C LEU A 4 -14.44 17.46 19.88
N MET A 5 -15.42 18.11 19.25
CA MET A 5 -15.30 18.71 17.92
C MET A 5 -14.44 19.99 17.86
N PRO A 6 -14.63 21.02 18.72
CA PRO A 6 -13.82 22.24 18.63
C PRO A 6 -12.35 21.96 18.96
N GLU A 7 -12.10 21.12 19.97
CA GLU A 7 -10.75 20.76 20.39
C GLU A 7 -10.02 19.94 19.32
N LEU A 8 -10.70 19.01 18.63
CA LEU A 8 -10.10 18.19 17.59
C LEU A 8 -9.61 19.03 16.40
N TYR A 9 -10.43 19.98 15.92
CA TYR A 9 -10.05 20.84 14.81
C TYR A 9 -8.80 21.67 15.14
N GLU A 10 -8.82 22.37 16.28
CA GLU A 10 -7.70 23.20 16.73
C GLU A 10 -6.42 22.38 16.95
N ASN A 11 -6.53 21.20 17.53
CA ASN A 11 -5.40 20.28 17.70
C ASN A 11 -4.81 19.87 16.34
N LEU A 12 -5.63 19.56 15.35
CA LEU A 12 -5.17 19.16 14.02
C LEU A 12 -4.56 20.33 13.23
N VAL A 13 -5.11 21.55 13.32
CA VAL A 13 -4.51 22.76 12.74
C VAL A 13 -3.16 23.05 13.38
N SER A 14 -3.11 23.02 14.72
CA SER A 14 -1.88 23.21 15.50
C SER A 14 -0.82 22.18 15.12
N LEU A 15 -1.20 20.91 14.98
CA LEU A 15 -0.32 19.83 14.55
C LEU A 15 0.30 20.11 13.18
N CYS A 16 -0.51 20.43 12.17
CA CYS A 16 -0.03 20.72 10.81
C CYS A 16 0.85 21.97 10.74
N SER A 17 0.72 22.90 11.68
CA SER A 17 1.58 24.09 11.76
C SER A 17 2.95 23.82 12.41
N LYS A 18 3.03 22.81 13.28
CA LYS A 18 4.23 22.51 14.09
C LYS A 18 5.08 21.41 13.50
N ASP A 19 4.49 20.47 12.78
CA ASP A 19 5.17 19.30 12.24
C ASP A 19 4.83 19.10 10.77
N ILE A 20 5.85 19.23 9.92
CA ILE A 20 5.76 19.14 8.46
C ILE A 20 5.31 17.77 7.94
N GLY A 21 5.36 16.74 8.79
CA GLY A 21 4.83 15.41 8.46
C GLY A 21 3.31 15.41 8.32
N PHE A 22 2.62 16.29 9.04
CA PHE A 22 1.17 16.43 9.01
C PHE A 22 0.75 17.61 8.13
N CYS A 23 -0.37 17.47 7.44
CA CYS A 23 -0.85 18.49 6.51
C CYS A 23 -2.37 18.50 6.41
N PHE A 24 -2.91 19.50 5.73
CA PHE A 24 -4.30 19.48 5.29
C PHE A 24 -4.40 20.04 3.88
N LYS A 25 -5.51 19.69 3.21
CA LYS A 25 -5.89 20.25 1.92
C LYS A 25 -7.28 20.86 2.02
N ASP A 26 -7.41 22.09 1.55
CA ASP A 26 -8.70 22.73 1.35
C ASP A 26 -9.24 22.38 -0.04
N ILE A 27 -10.54 22.07 -0.11
CA ILE A 27 -11.25 21.67 -1.31
C ILE A 27 -12.53 22.48 -1.40
N GLU A 28 -12.65 23.28 -2.46
CA GLU A 28 -13.90 23.93 -2.83
C GLU A 28 -14.77 22.93 -3.60
N TYR A 29 -15.99 22.67 -3.12
CA TYR A 29 -16.92 21.74 -3.75
C TYR A 29 -18.36 22.22 -3.56
N ASP A 30 -19.03 22.54 -4.67
CA ASP A 30 -20.42 22.99 -4.71
C ASP A 30 -20.72 24.16 -3.75
N SER A 31 -19.89 25.21 -3.82
CA SER A 31 -19.96 26.42 -2.97
C SER A 31 -19.71 26.19 -1.47
N LEU A 32 -19.28 25.00 -1.08
CA LEU A 32 -18.78 24.70 0.27
C LEU A 32 -17.26 24.52 0.23
N LYS A 33 -16.62 24.83 1.35
CA LYS A 33 -15.18 24.65 1.54
C LYS A 33 -14.91 23.58 2.57
N TYR A 34 -14.30 22.48 2.15
CA TYR A 34 -13.89 21.38 3.02
C TYR A 34 -12.41 21.44 3.33
N ARG A 35 -12.02 21.09 4.56
CA ARG A 35 -10.62 20.84 4.94
C ARG A 35 -10.44 19.38 5.30
N ILE A 36 -9.57 18.68 4.57
CA ILE A 36 -9.20 17.29 4.84
C ILE A 36 -7.80 17.26 5.46
N PHE A 37 -7.70 16.75 6.69
CA PHE A 37 -6.44 16.53 7.39
C PHE A 37 -5.82 15.19 6.97
N ASN A 38 -4.51 15.19 6.72
CA ASN A 38 -3.75 14.04 6.26
C ASN A 38 -2.29 14.12 6.76
N TYR A 39 -1.49 13.12 6.43
CA TYR A 39 -0.06 13.11 6.69
C TYR A 39 0.70 12.57 5.48
N ASN A 40 1.97 12.97 5.40
CA ASN A 40 2.94 12.48 4.43
C ASN A 40 3.72 11.32 5.05
N LEU A 41 4.99 11.55 5.41
CA LEU A 41 5.83 10.59 6.09
C LEU A 41 5.95 10.98 7.57
N CYS A 42 5.34 10.20 8.45
CA CYS A 42 5.40 10.40 9.90
C CYS A 42 5.88 9.12 10.60
N SER A 43 6.71 9.29 11.63
CA SER A 43 7.17 8.21 12.50
C SER A 43 6.11 7.81 13.52
N TYR A 44 6.29 6.64 14.14
CA TYR A 44 5.48 6.17 15.26
C TYR A 44 5.43 7.20 16.41
N ASP A 45 6.57 7.81 16.75
CA ASP A 45 6.69 8.77 17.83
C ASP A 45 5.97 10.08 17.52
N GLN A 46 6.02 10.54 16.27
CA GLN A 46 5.26 11.73 15.84
C GLN A 46 3.75 11.54 16.04
N PHE A 47 3.22 10.35 15.78
CA PHE A 47 1.82 10.05 16.06
C PHE A 47 1.52 9.88 17.55
N SER A 48 2.45 9.33 18.32
CA SER A 48 2.24 8.98 19.72
C SER A 48 2.37 10.18 20.66
N ASN A 49 3.21 11.15 20.31
CA ASN A 49 3.55 12.29 21.16
C ASN A 49 2.68 13.52 20.92
N ASN A 50 1.85 13.52 19.88
CA ASN A 50 1.05 14.68 19.49
C ASN A 50 -0.46 14.41 19.70
N PRO A 51 -1.18 15.32 20.40
CA PRO A 51 -2.63 15.22 20.55
C PRO A 51 -3.32 15.11 19.20
N SER A 52 -4.30 14.23 19.10
CA SER A 52 -5.12 14.02 17.89
C SER A 52 -4.36 13.59 16.63
N ALA A 53 -3.04 13.33 16.67
CA ALA A 53 -2.28 12.98 15.48
C ALA A 53 -2.79 11.69 14.80
N LEU A 54 -3.27 10.73 15.58
CA LEU A 54 -3.91 9.52 15.06
C LEU A 54 -5.18 9.83 14.23
N ASN A 55 -5.82 10.97 14.47
CA ASN A 55 -6.98 11.45 13.71
C ASN A 55 -6.59 12.27 12.46
N CYS A 56 -5.31 12.54 12.23
CA CYS A 56 -4.82 13.27 11.04
C CYS A 56 -4.79 12.37 9.78
N ARG A 57 -5.80 11.50 9.59
CA ARG A 57 -5.85 10.48 8.52
C ARG A 57 -7.19 10.53 7.78
N GLY A 58 -7.42 11.59 7.02
CA GLY A 58 -8.59 11.78 6.18
C GLY A 58 -9.82 12.36 6.89
N THR A 59 -9.66 12.81 8.14
CA THR A 59 -10.68 13.56 8.89
C THR A 59 -11.02 14.84 8.13
N MET A 60 -12.31 15.14 7.99
CA MET A 60 -12.77 16.24 7.15
C MET A 60 -13.75 17.13 7.90
N PHE A 61 -13.55 18.43 7.75
CA PHE A 61 -14.42 19.46 8.29
C PHE A 61 -14.99 20.31 7.16
N ASP A 62 -16.24 20.74 7.30
CA ASP A 62 -16.78 21.89 6.59
C ASP A 62 -16.28 23.15 7.29
N ILE A 63 -15.51 23.96 6.56
CA ILE A 63 -14.93 25.22 7.02
C ILE A 63 -15.49 26.42 6.24
N THR A 64 -16.65 26.25 5.59
CA THR A 64 -17.32 27.32 4.83
C THR A 64 -17.62 28.52 5.72
N ASN A 65 -18.04 28.26 6.96
CA ASN A 65 -18.15 29.27 8.02
C ASN A 65 -17.13 28.98 9.12
N LEU A 66 -16.09 29.83 9.23
CA LEU A 66 -15.05 29.69 10.24
C LEU A 66 -15.56 29.90 11.68
N GLU A 67 -16.70 30.55 11.87
CA GLU A 67 -17.35 30.68 13.17
C GLU A 67 -18.16 29.43 13.56
N ASN A 68 -18.45 28.55 12.60
CA ASN A 68 -19.23 27.32 12.79
C ASN A 68 -18.65 26.17 11.96
N ILE A 69 -17.47 25.71 12.39
CA ILE A 69 -16.79 24.58 11.77
C ILE A 69 -17.50 23.28 12.13
N GLN A 70 -17.79 22.45 11.13
CA GLN A 70 -18.52 21.20 11.33
C GLN A 70 -17.67 19.99 10.94
N LEU A 71 -17.57 19.00 11.84
CA LEU A 71 -17.00 17.70 11.51
C LEU A 71 -17.98 16.94 10.61
N VAL A 72 -17.57 16.65 9.37
CA VAL A 72 -18.43 15.96 8.39
C VAL A 72 -17.99 14.54 8.09
N CYS A 73 -16.74 14.19 8.41
CA CYS A 73 -16.20 12.84 8.26
C CYS A 73 -15.10 12.57 9.30
N LEU A 74 -15.20 11.43 9.97
CA LEU A 74 -14.23 10.95 10.96
C LEU A 74 -13.86 9.49 10.66
N PRO A 75 -12.89 9.24 9.75
CA PRO A 75 -12.41 7.89 9.44
C PRO A 75 -11.75 7.19 10.63
N PRO A 76 -11.34 5.91 10.50
CA PRO A 76 -10.62 5.23 11.57
C PRO A 76 -9.30 5.93 11.86
N GLU A 77 -8.91 5.94 13.13
CA GLU A 77 -7.60 6.42 13.55
C GLU A 77 -6.47 5.68 12.82
N LYS A 78 -5.32 6.34 12.69
CA LYS A 78 -4.09 5.66 12.29
C LYS A 78 -3.81 4.54 13.28
N PHE A 79 -3.71 3.32 12.77
CA PHE A 79 -3.15 2.18 13.50
C PHE A 79 -1.88 1.67 12.80
N PHE A 80 -1.08 0.93 13.54
CA PHE A 80 0.28 0.57 13.19
C PHE A 80 0.42 -0.93 12.95
N ASN A 81 1.48 -1.33 12.25
CA ASN A 81 1.86 -2.74 12.29
C ASN A 81 2.20 -3.12 13.74
N TYR A 82 1.94 -4.36 14.12
CA TYR A 82 2.14 -4.84 15.49
C TYR A 82 3.55 -4.55 16.03
N GLU A 83 4.59 -4.63 15.19
CA GLU A 83 5.98 -4.40 15.58
C GLU A 83 6.52 -3.01 15.27
N GLU A 84 5.68 -2.09 14.77
CA GLU A 84 6.13 -0.75 14.35
C GLU A 84 6.48 0.12 15.57
N GLY A 85 7.65 0.77 15.54
CA GLY A 85 8.13 1.57 16.68
C GLY A 85 8.34 0.71 17.93
N ASN A 86 7.77 1.14 19.06
CA ASN A 86 7.77 0.38 20.32
C ASN A 86 6.56 -0.56 20.47
N GLY A 87 5.79 -0.78 19.39
CA GLY A 87 4.53 -1.53 19.41
C GLY A 87 4.67 -2.93 19.99
N ALA A 88 5.71 -3.68 19.60
CA ALA A 88 5.90 -5.06 20.03
C ALA A 88 6.02 -5.23 21.56
N ASN A 89 6.55 -4.22 22.26
CA ASN A 89 6.67 -4.23 23.72
C ASN A 89 5.34 -3.80 24.37
N ILE A 90 4.67 -2.80 23.81
CA ILE A 90 3.42 -2.24 24.33
C ILE A 90 2.26 -3.23 24.16
N HIS A 91 2.11 -3.81 22.97
CA HIS A 91 0.96 -4.66 22.64
C HIS A 91 0.97 -5.98 23.41
N ARG A 92 2.17 -6.50 23.75
CA ARG A 92 2.33 -7.71 24.60
C ARG A 92 1.82 -7.53 26.03
N LEU A 93 1.56 -6.30 26.47
CA LEU A 93 0.97 -6.01 27.78
C LEU A 93 -0.56 -6.07 27.77
N GLY A 94 -1.17 -6.16 26.58
CA GLY A 94 -2.61 -6.27 26.41
C GLY A 94 -3.06 -7.71 26.12
N THR A 95 -4.36 -7.88 25.97
CA THR A 95 -4.98 -9.11 25.47
C THR A 95 -5.62 -8.84 24.10
N PHE A 96 -5.93 -9.91 23.38
CA PHE A 96 -6.62 -9.81 22.10
C PHE A 96 -8.14 -9.70 22.28
N GLY A 97 -8.78 -8.92 21.42
CA GLY A 97 -10.23 -8.86 21.29
C GLY A 97 -10.70 -9.55 20.01
N VAL A 98 -11.08 -8.77 19.00
CA VAL A 98 -11.46 -9.28 17.67
C VAL A 98 -10.30 -9.35 16.69
N GLN A 99 -10.35 -10.34 15.79
CA GLN A 99 -9.55 -10.45 14.58
C GLN A 99 -10.44 -10.21 13.37
N MET A 100 -10.19 -9.14 12.63
CA MET A 100 -10.91 -8.76 11.42
C MET A 100 -10.01 -9.00 10.20
N GLU A 101 -10.57 -9.57 9.13
CA GLU A 101 -9.87 -9.71 7.86
C GLU A 101 -9.38 -8.33 7.39
N LYS A 102 -8.11 -8.25 7.03
CA LYS A 102 -7.56 -7.05 6.42
C LYS A 102 -7.73 -7.17 4.91
N LEU A 103 -8.78 -6.54 4.39
CA LEU A 103 -8.99 -6.38 2.96
C LEU A 103 -7.91 -5.43 2.38
N ASP A 104 -7.50 -5.71 1.15
CA ASP A 104 -6.43 -5.02 0.43
C ASP A 104 -7.01 -4.15 -0.69
N GLY A 105 -7.63 -3.04 -0.29
CA GLY A 105 -8.31 -2.15 -1.21
C GLY A 105 -8.09 -0.69 -0.84
N SER A 106 -9.16 0.10 -0.98
CA SER A 106 -9.15 1.52 -0.68
C SER A 106 -10.15 1.86 0.42
N LEU A 107 -9.69 2.60 1.44
CA LEU A 107 -10.57 3.17 2.46
C LEU A 107 -11.54 4.16 1.82
N ILE A 108 -12.83 3.91 2.01
CA ILE A 108 -13.93 4.80 1.67
C ILE A 108 -14.68 5.19 2.95
N SER A 109 -15.02 6.46 3.09
CA SER A 109 -15.74 6.99 4.25
C SER A 109 -16.93 7.82 3.83
N THR A 110 -18.03 7.72 4.57
CA THR A 110 -19.22 8.57 4.35
C THR A 110 -19.02 9.99 4.86
N TYR A 111 -19.69 10.95 4.23
CA TYR A 111 -19.85 12.32 4.74
C TYR A 111 -21.18 12.92 4.27
N LEU A 112 -21.69 13.90 5.02
CA LEU A 112 -22.87 14.68 4.61
C LEU A 112 -22.44 15.90 3.80
N HIS A 113 -23.01 16.04 2.61
CA HIS A 113 -22.86 17.18 1.73
C HIS A 113 -24.24 17.75 1.42
N LYS A 114 -24.56 18.95 1.91
CA LYS A 114 -25.87 19.60 1.72
C LYS A 114 -27.05 18.63 1.99
N GLN A 115 -27.02 17.94 3.14
CA GLN A 115 -28.00 16.93 3.56
C GLN A 115 -28.06 15.64 2.71
N GLN A 116 -27.17 15.48 1.74
CA GLN A 116 -27.02 14.26 0.95
C GLN A 116 -25.80 13.48 1.43
N MET A 117 -25.97 12.17 1.59
CA MET A 117 -24.86 11.28 1.88
C MET A 117 -23.97 11.11 0.63
N LYS A 118 -22.66 11.24 0.82
CA LYS A 118 -21.62 11.08 -0.20
C LYS A 118 -20.50 10.21 0.34
N LEU A 119 -19.69 9.67 -0.56
CA LEU A 119 -18.49 8.90 -0.24
C LEU A 119 -17.22 9.65 -0.65
N LYS A 120 -16.16 9.51 0.15
CA LYS A 120 -14.82 10.00 -0.15
C LYS A 120 -13.80 8.89 0.07
N SER A 121 -12.71 8.92 -0.69
CA SER A 121 -11.53 8.13 -0.34
C SER A 121 -10.76 8.80 0.80
N LYS A 122 -9.56 8.31 1.15
CA LYS A 122 -8.74 8.88 2.23
C LYS A 122 -8.62 10.41 2.15
N ALA A 123 -8.26 10.95 0.99
CA ALA A 123 -7.91 12.36 0.82
C ALA A 123 -8.60 13.06 -0.38
N SER A 124 -9.60 12.42 -1.02
CA SER A 124 -10.27 12.98 -2.19
C SER A 124 -11.77 12.75 -2.16
N LEU A 125 -12.53 13.75 -2.64
CA LEU A 125 -13.99 13.69 -2.82
C LEU A 125 -14.39 13.09 -4.19
N THR A 126 -13.45 13.00 -5.12
CA THR A 126 -13.71 12.71 -6.54
C THR A 126 -12.76 11.66 -7.12
N SER A 127 -12.09 10.86 -6.29
CA SER A 127 -11.25 9.77 -6.81
C SER A 127 -12.11 8.69 -7.48
N SER A 128 -11.53 7.96 -8.43
CA SER A 128 -12.18 6.83 -9.11
C SER A 128 -12.80 5.85 -8.10
N GLN A 129 -12.06 5.51 -7.04
CA GLN A 129 -12.56 4.61 -5.99
C GLN A 129 -13.79 5.15 -5.25
N ALA A 130 -13.84 6.46 -4.99
CA ALA A 130 -15.01 7.07 -4.34
C ALA A 130 -16.24 7.05 -5.27
N ILE A 131 -16.02 7.30 -6.57
CA ILE A 131 -17.07 7.25 -7.61
C ILE A 131 -17.58 5.81 -7.78
N GLU A 132 -16.69 4.85 -7.96
CA GLU A 132 -17.04 3.43 -8.13
C GLU A 132 -17.71 2.86 -6.88
N ALA A 133 -17.20 3.16 -5.68
CA ALA A 133 -17.84 2.76 -4.42
C ALA A 133 -19.26 3.32 -4.28
N THR A 134 -19.51 4.54 -4.77
CA THR A 134 -20.86 5.15 -4.73
C THR A 134 -21.85 4.36 -5.61
N GLN A 135 -21.39 3.77 -6.72
CA GLN A 135 -22.23 2.95 -7.59
C GLN A 135 -22.64 1.62 -6.95
N LEU A 136 -21.85 1.11 -5.99
CA LEU A 136 -22.17 -0.12 -5.25
C LEU A 136 -23.19 0.11 -4.13
N LEU A 137 -23.31 1.34 -3.64
CA LEU A 137 -24.20 1.68 -2.53
C LEU A 137 -25.60 2.02 -3.05
N THR A 138 -26.45 1.01 -3.22
CA THR A 138 -27.80 1.15 -3.81
C THR A 138 -28.89 0.49 -2.95
N GLY A 139 -30.15 0.86 -3.21
CA GLY A 139 -31.33 0.28 -2.55
C GLY A 139 -31.25 0.32 -1.03
N ASN A 140 -31.64 -0.78 -0.38
CA ASN A 140 -31.61 -0.89 1.08
C ASN A 140 -30.23 -0.62 1.68
N TYR A 141 -29.15 -0.92 0.95
CA TYR A 141 -27.81 -0.67 1.47
C TYR A 141 -27.58 0.83 1.61
N PHE A 142 -27.95 1.62 0.60
CA PHE A 142 -27.91 3.08 0.67
C PHE A 142 -28.77 3.63 1.81
N ASP A 143 -30.03 3.16 1.92
CA ASP A 143 -30.99 3.67 2.91
C ASP A 143 -30.53 3.42 4.35
N GLU A 144 -29.94 2.26 4.63
CA GLU A 144 -29.38 1.94 5.95
C GLU A 144 -28.17 2.82 6.28
N ILE A 145 -27.24 3.00 5.34
CA ILE A 145 -26.07 3.87 5.53
C ILE A 145 -26.48 5.34 5.70
N GLU A 146 -27.51 5.79 4.97
CA GLU A 146 -28.03 7.15 5.09
C GLU A 146 -28.64 7.40 6.48
N LYS A 147 -29.32 6.42 7.07
CA LYS A 147 -29.82 6.52 8.45
C LYS A 147 -28.67 6.66 9.46
N ILE A 148 -27.63 5.84 9.31
CA ILE A 148 -26.47 5.86 10.23
C ILE A 148 -25.77 7.22 10.21
N ILE A 149 -25.53 7.79 9.02
CA ILE A 149 -24.81 9.06 8.90
C ILE A 149 -25.62 10.24 9.46
N ARG A 150 -26.95 10.22 9.34
CA ARG A 150 -27.85 11.24 9.91
C ARG A 150 -27.77 11.32 11.44
N ASP A 151 -27.27 10.26 12.10
CA ASP A 151 -26.99 10.24 13.53
C ASP A 151 -25.55 10.68 13.89
N ASN A 152 -24.93 11.53 13.07
CA ASN A 152 -23.56 12.07 13.26
C ASN A 152 -22.50 10.96 13.41
N LYS A 153 -22.50 10.01 12.48
CA LYS A 153 -21.53 8.92 12.41
C LYS A 153 -20.91 8.82 11.03
N THR A 154 -19.67 8.36 10.98
CA THR A 154 -19.00 7.99 9.72
C THR A 154 -19.06 6.48 9.58
N VAL A 155 -19.56 6.00 8.44
CA VAL A 155 -19.39 4.58 8.06
C VAL A 155 -18.14 4.49 7.21
N ASN A 156 -17.26 3.57 7.57
CA ASN A 156 -16.01 3.31 6.89
C ASN A 156 -16.07 1.96 6.22
N PHE A 157 -15.65 1.92 4.98
CA PHE A 157 -15.61 0.73 4.15
C PHE A 157 -14.20 0.48 3.62
N GLU A 158 -13.92 -0.77 3.28
CA GLU A 158 -12.91 -1.09 2.29
C GLU A 158 -13.59 -1.33 0.94
N TYR A 159 -13.13 -0.63 -0.10
CA TYR A 159 -13.51 -0.87 -1.49
C TYR A 159 -12.46 -1.75 -2.17
N THR A 160 -12.88 -2.92 -2.64
CA THR A 160 -12.06 -3.85 -3.42
C THR A 160 -12.69 -4.05 -4.79
N SER A 161 -11.87 -4.23 -5.83
CA SER A 161 -12.35 -4.39 -7.21
C SER A 161 -11.28 -5.00 -8.10
N PRO A 162 -11.64 -5.73 -9.19
CA PRO A 162 -10.68 -6.13 -10.22
C PRO A 162 -9.87 -4.96 -10.78
N SER A 163 -10.50 -3.78 -10.89
CA SER A 163 -9.87 -2.53 -11.36
C SER A 163 -9.07 -1.78 -10.30
N ASN A 164 -9.15 -2.18 -9.02
CA ASN A 164 -8.53 -1.48 -7.89
C ASN A 164 -7.51 -2.38 -7.17
N GLN A 165 -6.60 -3.00 -7.94
CA GLN A 165 -5.69 -4.02 -7.42
C GLN A 165 -4.46 -3.42 -6.73
N VAL A 166 -4.42 -3.48 -5.40
CA VAL A 166 -3.26 -3.08 -4.60
C VAL A 166 -2.17 -4.17 -4.62
N VAL A 167 -2.43 -5.36 -4.09
CA VAL A 167 -1.57 -6.56 -4.21
C VAL A 167 -2.43 -7.78 -4.52
N LEU A 168 -3.52 -7.95 -3.78
CA LEU A 168 -4.46 -9.06 -3.95
C LEU A 168 -5.41 -8.78 -5.10
N TYR A 169 -5.69 -9.82 -5.88
CA TYR A 169 -6.73 -9.76 -6.89
C TYR A 169 -8.10 -10.06 -6.26
N TYR A 170 -9.07 -9.19 -6.53
CA TYR A 170 -10.48 -9.41 -6.21
C TYR A 170 -11.23 -9.57 -7.53
N ASP A 171 -12.02 -10.63 -7.66
CA ASP A 171 -12.75 -10.96 -8.89
C ASP A 171 -14.05 -10.13 -9.06
N GLN A 172 -14.49 -9.46 -8.00
CA GLN A 172 -15.69 -8.65 -7.97
C GLN A 172 -15.47 -7.34 -7.22
N SER A 173 -16.15 -6.28 -7.67
CA SER A 173 -16.21 -5.01 -6.95
C SER A 173 -17.11 -5.17 -5.71
N GLN A 174 -16.56 -4.89 -4.53
CA GLN A 174 -17.26 -5.01 -3.25
C GLN A 174 -17.00 -3.78 -2.37
N LEU A 175 -18.01 -3.44 -1.57
CA LEU A 175 -17.91 -2.39 -0.56
C LEU A 175 -18.25 -3.01 0.81
N ARG A 176 -17.23 -3.22 1.65
CA ARG A 176 -17.39 -3.92 2.93
C ARG A 176 -17.24 -2.96 4.10
N ILE A 177 -18.19 -2.94 5.03
CA ILE A 177 -18.11 -2.12 6.24
C ILE A 177 -17.00 -2.66 7.14
N ILE A 178 -16.04 -1.80 7.46
CA ILE A 178 -14.95 -2.12 8.40
C ILE A 178 -15.16 -1.48 9.77
N SER A 179 -15.84 -0.33 9.84
CA SER A 179 -16.20 0.30 11.12
C SER A 179 -17.25 1.40 10.98
N ILE A 180 -17.86 1.76 12.11
CA ILE A 180 -18.67 2.98 12.26
C ILE A 180 -18.07 3.82 13.37
N ARG A 181 -17.89 5.13 13.14
CA ARG A 181 -17.27 6.02 14.13
C ARG A 181 -18.15 7.21 14.46
N CYS A 182 -18.39 7.41 15.75
CA CYS A 182 -19.24 8.48 16.26
C CYS A 182 -18.50 9.82 16.29
N HIS A 183 -19.10 10.88 15.71
CA HIS A 183 -18.51 12.22 15.69
C HIS A 183 -18.47 12.87 17.07
N LEU A 184 -19.44 12.55 17.95
CA LEU A 184 -19.53 13.14 19.29
C LEU A 184 -18.50 12.58 20.26
N THR A 185 -18.27 11.26 20.20
CA THR A 185 -17.44 10.56 21.20
C THR A 185 -16.10 10.08 20.66
N GLY A 186 -15.89 10.09 19.34
CA GLY A 186 -14.73 9.48 18.70
C GLY A 186 -14.70 7.94 18.78
N LYS A 187 -15.67 7.30 19.47
CA LYS A 187 -15.73 5.85 19.65
C LYS A 187 -15.98 5.16 18.31
N THR A 188 -15.18 4.14 18.05
CA THR A 188 -15.28 3.29 16.86
C THR A 188 -15.98 1.98 17.22
N LEU A 189 -16.97 1.60 16.43
CA LEU A 189 -17.64 0.30 16.45
C LEU A 189 -17.03 -0.56 15.34
N PHE A 190 -16.60 -1.76 15.68
CA PHE A 190 -16.06 -2.77 14.78
C PHE A 190 -16.31 -4.16 15.40
N GLY A 191 -16.14 -5.24 14.61
CA GLY A 191 -16.39 -6.61 15.07
C GLY A 191 -17.77 -6.80 15.70
N ASN A 192 -17.85 -7.44 16.88
CA ASN A 192 -19.15 -7.68 17.54
C ASN A 192 -19.90 -6.40 17.86
N LYS A 193 -19.21 -5.35 18.33
CA LYS A 193 -19.84 -4.08 18.71
C LYS A 193 -20.52 -3.41 17.51
N LEU A 194 -19.96 -3.58 16.31
CA LEU A 194 -20.59 -3.14 15.07
C LEU A 194 -21.82 -4.00 14.74
N ILE A 195 -21.71 -5.33 14.81
CA ILE A 195 -22.83 -6.24 14.53
C ILE A 195 -23.99 -6.03 15.48
N GLU A 196 -23.74 -5.84 16.78
CA GLU A 196 -24.75 -5.54 17.79
C GLU A 196 -25.50 -4.26 17.43
N TYR A 197 -24.78 -3.17 17.17
CA TYR A 197 -25.37 -1.91 16.74
C TYR A 197 -26.24 -2.05 15.48
N LEU A 198 -25.75 -2.77 14.46
CA LEU A 198 -26.52 -2.96 13.23
C LEU A 198 -27.78 -3.82 13.46
N LYS A 199 -27.72 -4.84 14.31
CA LYS A 199 -28.86 -5.70 14.68
C LYS A 199 -29.93 -4.92 15.43
N GLU A 200 -29.53 -4.14 16.44
CA GLU A 200 -30.44 -3.31 17.25
C GLU A 200 -31.22 -2.30 16.39
N ASN A 201 -30.64 -1.86 15.28
CA ASN A 201 -31.25 -0.90 14.35
C ASN A 201 -31.88 -1.56 13.10
N ASN A 202 -31.94 -2.89 13.05
CA ASN A 202 -32.49 -3.67 11.92
C ASN A 202 -31.80 -3.41 10.56
N PHE A 203 -30.50 -3.12 10.56
CA PHE A 203 -29.70 -2.87 9.36
C PHE A 203 -29.18 -4.18 8.74
N THR A 204 -30.10 -5.01 8.25
CA THR A 204 -29.81 -6.36 7.76
C THR A 204 -28.88 -6.39 6.54
N THR A 205 -29.00 -5.41 5.65
CA THR A 205 -28.14 -5.31 4.45
C THR A 205 -26.72 -4.90 4.82
N SER A 206 -26.59 -4.04 5.84
CA SER A 206 -25.30 -3.63 6.37
C SER A 206 -24.60 -4.80 7.07
N ILE A 207 -25.33 -5.64 7.81
CA ILE A 207 -24.79 -6.84 8.48
C ILE A 207 -24.13 -7.78 7.47
N SER A 208 -24.79 -8.07 6.34
CA SER A 208 -24.24 -8.96 5.30
C SER A 208 -23.04 -8.37 4.55
N ASN A 209 -22.77 -7.08 4.74
CA ASN A 209 -21.64 -6.36 4.16
C ASN A 209 -20.56 -5.98 5.16
N VAL A 210 -20.62 -6.41 6.42
CA VAL A 210 -19.50 -6.25 7.36
C VAL A 210 -18.35 -7.17 6.94
N VAL A 211 -17.11 -6.68 7.06
CA VAL A 211 -15.91 -7.47 6.84
C VAL A 211 -15.89 -8.71 7.75
N SER A 212 -15.37 -9.83 7.25
CA SER A 212 -15.25 -11.07 8.02
C SER A 212 -14.43 -10.83 9.29
N PHE A 213 -14.89 -11.37 10.42
CA PHE A 213 -14.16 -11.29 11.68
C PHE A 213 -14.46 -12.48 12.59
N LYS A 214 -13.59 -12.70 13.56
CA LYS A 214 -13.77 -13.68 14.64
C LYS A 214 -13.29 -13.13 15.97
N ASN A 215 -13.81 -13.68 17.07
CA ASN A 215 -13.24 -13.44 18.39
C ASN A 215 -11.97 -14.24 18.57
N ILE A 216 -10.94 -13.61 19.12
CA ILE A 216 -9.75 -14.33 19.56
C ILE A 216 -10.05 -14.93 20.93
N VAL A 217 -9.75 -16.23 21.09
CA VAL A 217 -9.91 -16.94 22.35
C VAL A 217 -8.78 -16.55 23.29
N ASN A 218 -9.08 -16.36 24.58
CA ASN A 218 -8.18 -15.80 25.60
C ASN A 218 -6.85 -16.57 25.81
N ASP A 219 -6.74 -17.80 25.32
CA ASP A 219 -5.57 -18.66 25.58
C ASP A 219 -4.49 -18.59 24.48
N ILE A 220 -4.69 -17.83 23.40
CA ILE A 220 -3.65 -17.67 22.37
C ILE A 220 -2.57 -16.69 22.81
N THR A 221 -1.31 -17.11 22.76
CA THR A 221 -0.18 -16.23 23.03
C THR A 221 0.07 -15.29 21.85
N HIS A 222 0.68 -14.14 22.11
CA HIS A 222 1.05 -13.19 21.06
C HIS A 222 1.97 -13.82 20.01
N ASP A 223 2.98 -14.56 20.44
CA ASP A 223 3.92 -15.19 19.50
C ASP A 223 3.24 -16.27 18.65
N LYS A 224 2.27 -17.01 19.22
CA LYS A 224 1.49 -17.98 18.45
C LYS A 224 0.63 -17.29 17.40
N LEU A 225 -0.16 -16.28 17.78
CA LEU A 225 -1.01 -15.54 16.84
C LEU A 225 -0.17 -14.91 15.71
N LEU A 226 0.96 -14.28 16.06
CA LEU A 226 1.86 -13.68 15.09
C LEU A 226 2.42 -14.71 14.10
N ASN A 227 2.91 -15.85 14.60
CA ASN A 227 3.48 -16.89 13.75
C ASN A 227 2.42 -17.53 12.84
N ASP A 228 1.21 -17.77 13.37
CA ASP A 228 0.09 -18.32 12.61
C ASP A 228 -0.27 -17.38 11.45
N ILE A 229 -0.53 -16.10 11.73
CA ILE A 229 -0.86 -15.10 10.69
C ILE A 229 0.29 -14.93 9.68
N ARG A 230 1.55 -14.89 10.15
CA ARG A 230 2.72 -14.70 9.28
C ARG A 230 2.95 -15.85 8.31
N SER A 231 2.49 -17.04 8.66
CA SER A 231 2.63 -18.27 7.87
C SER A 231 1.49 -18.46 6.86
N GLU A 232 0.41 -17.67 6.95
CA GLU A 232 -0.67 -17.69 5.97
C GLU A 232 -0.17 -17.26 4.58
N ILE A 233 -0.75 -17.86 3.54
CA ILE A 233 -0.37 -17.63 2.13
C ILE A 233 -1.47 -16.97 1.30
N GLU A 234 -2.60 -16.65 1.93
CA GLU A 234 -3.77 -16.00 1.37
C GLU A 234 -4.09 -14.73 2.16
N GLY A 235 -4.76 -13.77 1.51
CA GLY A 235 -5.09 -12.49 2.12
C GLY A 235 -3.87 -11.60 2.37
N GLU A 236 -4.12 -10.44 2.98
CA GLU A 236 -3.06 -9.53 3.44
C GLU A 236 -2.63 -9.86 4.87
N GLY A 237 -3.57 -10.33 5.67
CA GLY A 237 -3.47 -10.55 7.10
C GLY A 237 -4.70 -10.00 7.80
N TYR A 238 -4.52 -9.46 9.00
CA TYR A 238 -5.64 -9.07 9.86
C TYR A 238 -5.42 -7.73 10.56
N VAL A 239 -6.54 -7.08 10.88
CA VAL A 239 -6.61 -6.00 11.86
C VAL A 239 -7.09 -6.59 13.18
N ILE A 240 -6.30 -6.42 14.23
CA ILE A 240 -6.50 -7.02 15.54
C ILE A 240 -6.81 -5.94 16.56
N GLU A 241 -7.81 -6.18 17.40
CA GLU A 241 -8.07 -5.40 18.61
C GLU A 241 -7.13 -5.85 19.73
N ILE A 242 -6.43 -4.89 20.33
CA ILE A 242 -5.68 -5.05 21.58
C ILE A 242 -6.43 -4.32 22.68
N VAL A 243 -6.68 -5.01 23.80
CA VAL A 243 -7.26 -4.46 25.01
C VAL A 243 -6.16 -4.39 26.07
N ASN A 244 -5.78 -3.18 26.48
CA ASN A 244 -4.75 -3.02 27.51
C ASN A 244 -5.30 -3.28 28.93
N SER A 245 -4.41 -3.28 29.92
CA SER A 245 -4.75 -3.49 31.33
C SER A 245 -5.79 -2.49 31.89
N ASN A 246 -5.84 -1.27 31.33
CA ASN A 246 -6.80 -0.23 31.70
C ASN A 246 -8.14 -0.37 30.95
N GLN A 247 -8.38 -1.49 30.26
CA GLN A 247 -9.58 -1.75 29.44
C GLN A 247 -9.76 -0.78 28.26
N ILE A 248 -8.68 -0.11 27.85
CA ILE A 248 -8.67 0.72 26.64
C ILE A 248 -8.34 -0.19 25.46
N SER A 249 -9.21 -0.14 24.45
CA SER A 249 -9.10 -0.92 23.22
C SER A 249 -8.57 -0.06 22.07
N TYR A 250 -7.65 -0.61 21.29
CA TYR A 250 -7.12 0.00 20.07
C TYR A 250 -6.78 -1.07 19.02
N LEU A 251 -6.62 -0.66 17.76
CA LEU A 251 -6.36 -1.56 16.65
C LEU A 251 -4.87 -1.59 16.28
N VAL A 252 -4.41 -2.75 15.83
CA VAL A 252 -3.10 -2.98 15.20
C VAL A 252 -3.29 -3.85 13.96
N LYS A 253 -2.32 -3.88 13.05
CA LYS A 253 -2.34 -4.80 11.89
C LYS A 253 -1.19 -5.77 11.92
N ILE A 254 -1.45 -7.01 11.51
CA ILE A 254 -0.46 -8.06 11.32
C ILE A 254 -0.64 -8.54 9.88
N LYS A 255 0.41 -8.45 9.07
CA LYS A 255 0.39 -8.90 7.68
C LYS A 255 1.12 -10.22 7.54
N ASN A 256 0.68 -11.07 6.62
CA ASN A 256 1.39 -12.32 6.34
C ASN A 256 2.67 -12.06 5.54
N THR A 257 3.63 -13.00 5.64
CA THR A 257 4.97 -12.83 5.05
C THR A 257 4.92 -12.78 3.53
N LYS A 258 4.04 -13.58 2.91
CA LYS A 258 3.88 -13.64 1.45
C LYS A 258 3.36 -12.33 0.89
N TYR A 259 2.35 -11.72 1.51
CA TYR A 259 1.82 -10.42 1.13
C TYR A 259 2.91 -9.34 1.23
N LEU A 260 3.67 -9.32 2.33
CA LEU A 260 4.75 -8.35 2.51
C LEU A 260 5.82 -8.48 1.41
N LEU A 261 6.19 -9.72 1.08
CA LEU A 261 7.09 -10.00 -0.04
C LEU A 261 6.50 -9.52 -1.36
N LEU A 262 5.24 -9.87 -1.67
CA LEU A 262 4.56 -9.45 -2.89
C LEU A 262 4.47 -7.93 -3.02
N HIS A 263 4.08 -7.24 -1.95
CA HIS A 263 4.00 -5.78 -1.92
C HIS A 263 5.36 -5.13 -2.18
N HIS A 264 6.43 -5.63 -1.52
CA HIS A 264 7.79 -5.15 -1.72
C HIS A 264 8.29 -5.42 -3.14
N THR A 265 8.09 -6.64 -3.65
CA THR A 265 8.48 -7.04 -5.00
C THR A 265 7.71 -6.26 -6.06
N LYS A 266 6.40 -6.04 -5.88
CA LYS A 266 5.57 -5.21 -6.77
C LYS A 266 6.14 -3.82 -6.90
N PHE A 267 6.46 -3.17 -5.77
CA PHE A 267 7.10 -1.85 -5.76
C PHE A 267 8.44 -1.87 -6.51
N ASN A 268 9.28 -2.88 -6.30
CA ASN A 268 10.56 -2.96 -6.99
C ASN A 268 10.42 -3.27 -8.49
N CYS A 269 9.43 -4.06 -8.89
CA CYS A 269 9.17 -4.37 -10.30
C CYS A 269 8.73 -3.14 -11.13
N THR A 270 8.32 -2.04 -10.49
CA THR A 270 8.13 -0.75 -11.18
C THR A 270 9.45 -0.09 -11.63
N SER A 271 10.58 -0.48 -11.03
CA SER A 271 11.90 -0.05 -11.46
C SER A 271 12.37 -0.88 -12.65
N ASN A 272 12.76 -0.20 -13.73
CA ASN A 272 13.37 -0.86 -14.88
C ASN A 272 14.70 -1.51 -14.51
N LYS A 273 15.48 -0.87 -13.62
CA LYS A 273 16.76 -1.40 -13.14
C LYS A 273 16.59 -2.70 -12.36
N TYR A 274 15.66 -2.75 -11.43
CA TYR A 274 15.41 -3.97 -10.66
C TYR A 274 14.99 -5.13 -11.58
N LEU A 275 14.04 -4.91 -12.49
CA LEU A 275 13.63 -5.95 -13.45
C LEU A 275 14.78 -6.38 -14.36
N PHE A 276 15.60 -5.44 -14.83
CA PHE A 276 16.79 -5.74 -15.60
C PHE A 276 17.76 -6.65 -14.84
N GLU A 277 18.06 -6.31 -13.57
CA GLU A 277 18.92 -7.11 -12.70
C GLU A 277 18.33 -8.51 -12.49
N CYS A 278 17.02 -8.64 -12.28
CA CYS A 278 16.37 -9.94 -12.17
C CYS A 278 16.48 -10.78 -13.44
N VAL A 279 16.36 -10.19 -14.64
CA VAL A 279 16.58 -10.93 -15.90
C VAL A 279 18.02 -11.42 -16.01
N ILE A 280 18.99 -10.53 -15.77
CA ILE A 280 20.43 -10.89 -15.84
C ILE A 280 20.78 -11.97 -14.81
N ASN A 281 20.14 -11.94 -13.64
CA ASN A 281 20.37 -12.91 -12.58
C ASN A 281 19.48 -14.16 -12.67
N GLU A 282 18.66 -14.31 -13.73
CA GLU A 282 17.77 -15.45 -13.94
C GLU A 282 16.73 -15.65 -12.82
N GLN A 283 16.27 -14.54 -12.23
CA GLN A 283 15.30 -14.52 -11.12
C GLN A 283 13.85 -14.26 -11.59
N THR A 284 13.61 -14.11 -12.90
CA THR A 284 12.28 -13.76 -13.41
C THR A 284 11.26 -14.89 -13.28
N ASP A 285 11.69 -16.14 -13.16
CA ASP A 285 10.82 -17.30 -12.93
C ASP A 285 10.12 -17.19 -11.56
N ASP A 286 10.90 -16.86 -10.53
CA ASP A 286 10.39 -16.59 -9.19
C ASP A 286 9.45 -15.37 -9.21
N LEU A 287 9.80 -14.30 -9.93
CA LEU A 287 8.91 -13.14 -10.10
C LEU A 287 7.59 -13.51 -10.77
N ARG A 288 7.61 -14.34 -11.82
CA ARG A 288 6.38 -14.79 -12.49
C ARG A 288 5.48 -15.60 -11.56
N SER A 289 6.07 -16.44 -10.70
CA SER A 289 5.33 -17.18 -9.67
C SER A 289 4.64 -16.29 -8.63
N LEU A 290 5.17 -15.07 -8.42
CA LEU A 290 4.60 -14.08 -7.51
C LEU A 290 3.44 -13.30 -8.16
N PHE A 291 3.43 -13.13 -9.49
CA PHE A 291 2.48 -12.30 -10.23
C PHE A 291 1.48 -13.10 -11.09
N VAL A 292 1.19 -14.36 -10.75
CA VAL A 292 0.37 -15.28 -11.58
C VAL A 292 -0.97 -14.69 -12.05
N ASN A 293 -1.59 -13.80 -11.27
CA ASN A 293 -2.85 -13.15 -11.60
C ASN A 293 -2.72 -11.63 -11.83
N GLN A 294 -1.53 -11.15 -12.24
CA GLN A 294 -1.29 -9.74 -12.54
C GLN A 294 -0.71 -9.59 -13.95
N ASP A 295 -1.60 -9.65 -14.96
CA ASP A 295 -1.24 -9.62 -16.38
C ASP A 295 -0.32 -8.46 -16.76
N GLY A 296 -0.52 -7.27 -16.17
CA GLY A 296 0.35 -6.12 -16.40
C GLY A 296 1.80 -6.35 -15.95
N TYR A 297 2.01 -7.00 -14.80
CA TYR A 297 3.34 -7.33 -14.29
C TYR A 297 3.97 -8.49 -15.09
N LEU A 298 3.17 -9.51 -15.43
CA LEU A 298 3.64 -10.62 -16.26
C LEU A 298 4.07 -10.14 -17.65
N GLN A 299 3.29 -9.25 -18.27
CA GLN A 299 3.63 -8.66 -19.57
C GLN A 299 4.89 -7.79 -19.48
N ARG A 300 5.03 -6.98 -18.41
CA ARG A 300 6.22 -6.17 -18.18
C ARG A 300 7.48 -7.01 -17.98
N ILE A 301 7.41 -8.11 -17.22
CA ILE A 301 8.52 -9.06 -17.05
C ILE A 301 8.90 -9.63 -18.43
N LYS A 302 7.91 -10.10 -19.19
CA LYS A 302 8.10 -10.67 -20.53
C LYS A 302 8.73 -9.66 -21.50
N ASP A 303 8.31 -8.40 -21.47
CA ASP A 303 8.86 -7.35 -22.32
C ASP A 303 10.32 -7.03 -21.96
N MET A 304 10.65 -7.02 -20.66
CA MET A 304 12.04 -6.87 -20.21
C MET A 304 12.90 -8.05 -20.63
N GLU A 305 12.42 -9.29 -20.47
CA GLU A 305 13.10 -10.51 -20.93
C GLU A 305 13.39 -10.45 -22.43
N LYS A 306 12.36 -10.12 -23.23
CA LYS A 306 12.46 -10.00 -24.69
C LYS A 306 13.48 -8.95 -25.12
N LYS A 307 13.63 -7.87 -24.36
CA LYS A 307 14.63 -6.82 -24.62
C LYS A 307 16.03 -7.26 -24.21
N VAL A 308 16.20 -7.84 -23.03
CA VAL A 308 17.51 -8.05 -22.40
C VAL A 308 18.19 -9.34 -22.86
N GLN A 309 17.45 -10.46 -22.92
CA GLN A 309 18.04 -11.78 -23.19
C GLN A 309 18.79 -11.85 -24.53
N PRO A 310 18.26 -11.31 -25.66
CA PRO A 310 18.98 -11.36 -26.93
C PRO A 310 20.30 -10.59 -26.90
N ILE A 311 20.30 -9.41 -26.24
CA ILE A 311 21.49 -8.56 -26.11
C ILE A 311 22.53 -9.26 -25.24
N TYR A 312 22.12 -9.77 -24.08
CA TYR A 312 23.01 -10.49 -23.16
C TYR A 312 23.69 -11.70 -23.83
N ASN A 313 22.90 -12.54 -24.51
CA ASN A 313 23.41 -13.69 -25.26
C ASN A 313 24.35 -13.27 -26.40
N LYS A 314 24.04 -12.15 -27.07
CA LYS A 314 24.90 -11.61 -28.13
C LYS A 314 26.25 -11.12 -27.59
N ILE A 315 26.29 -10.51 -26.40
CA ILE A 315 27.55 -10.10 -25.75
C ILE A 315 28.45 -11.32 -25.58
N ILE A 316 27.95 -12.38 -24.93
CA ILE A 316 28.71 -13.62 -24.68
C ILE A 316 29.21 -14.20 -26.00
N GLN A 317 28.31 -14.42 -26.97
CA GLN A 317 28.68 -14.99 -28.26
C GLN A 317 29.76 -14.16 -28.96
N THR A 318 29.64 -12.84 -28.93
CA THR A 318 30.57 -11.93 -29.61
C THR A 318 31.95 -11.95 -28.97
N VAL A 319 32.01 -11.89 -27.63
CA VAL A 319 33.26 -11.92 -26.88
C VAL A 319 33.98 -13.26 -27.04
N GLU A 320 33.27 -14.37 -26.89
CA GLU A 320 33.84 -15.72 -27.00
C GLU A 320 34.30 -16.02 -28.44
N SER A 321 33.52 -15.65 -29.45
CA SER A 321 33.91 -15.87 -30.85
C SER A 321 35.14 -15.04 -31.22
N PHE A 322 35.19 -13.77 -30.81
CA PHE A 322 36.37 -12.94 -31.04
C PHE A 322 37.60 -13.52 -30.35
N TYR A 323 37.47 -13.98 -29.11
CA TYR A 323 38.57 -14.63 -28.41
C TYR A 323 39.04 -15.88 -29.15
N GLU A 324 38.16 -16.80 -29.52
CA GLU A 324 38.52 -18.06 -30.18
C GLU A 324 39.22 -17.85 -31.53
N GLU A 325 38.74 -16.89 -32.34
CA GLU A 325 39.34 -16.56 -33.63
C GLU A 325 40.72 -15.90 -33.50
N ASN A 326 41.03 -15.27 -32.36
CA ASN A 326 42.18 -14.38 -32.21
C ASN A 326 43.12 -14.76 -31.06
N LYS A 327 42.85 -15.82 -30.30
CA LYS A 327 43.64 -16.24 -29.11
C LYS A 327 45.11 -16.54 -29.41
N ASN A 328 45.43 -16.88 -30.65
CA ASN A 328 46.81 -17.16 -31.09
C ASN A 328 47.62 -15.90 -31.45
N LEU A 329 46.99 -14.73 -31.50
CA LEU A 329 47.69 -13.47 -31.71
C LEU A 329 48.57 -13.13 -30.49
N SER A 330 49.62 -12.34 -30.71
CA SER A 330 50.35 -11.75 -29.59
C SER A 330 49.42 -10.84 -28.78
N ARG A 331 49.65 -10.70 -27.47
CA ARG A 331 48.81 -9.87 -26.58
C ARG A 331 48.63 -8.45 -27.10
N LYS A 332 49.69 -7.90 -27.70
CA LYS A 332 49.70 -6.56 -28.29
C LYS A 332 48.80 -6.51 -29.53
N ASP A 333 48.94 -7.46 -30.43
CA ASP A 333 48.16 -7.49 -31.68
C ASP A 333 46.68 -7.78 -31.41
N TYR A 334 46.38 -8.63 -30.43
CA TYR A 334 45.02 -8.90 -29.96
C TYR A 334 44.33 -7.63 -29.44
N ALA A 335 45.00 -6.89 -28.56
CA ALA A 335 44.47 -5.65 -28.01
C ALA A 335 44.28 -4.56 -29.08
N ILE A 336 45.23 -4.43 -30.02
CA ILE A 336 45.12 -3.51 -31.16
C ILE A 336 43.91 -3.87 -32.03
N LYS A 337 43.74 -5.16 -32.35
CA LYS A 337 42.63 -5.64 -33.17
C LYS A 337 41.28 -5.38 -32.51
N ALA A 338 41.17 -5.63 -31.20
CA ALA A 338 39.95 -5.34 -30.44
C ALA A 338 39.66 -3.83 -30.32
N THR A 339 40.70 -2.99 -30.21
CA THR A 339 40.54 -1.53 -30.07
C THR A 339 40.11 -0.88 -31.38
N ASN A 340 40.63 -1.36 -32.51
CA ASN A 340 40.33 -0.84 -33.84
C ASN A 340 38.94 -1.26 -34.34
N SER A 341 38.29 -2.23 -33.69
CA SER A 341 36.89 -2.58 -33.95
C SER A 341 35.98 -1.80 -33.00
N ASN A 342 35.14 -0.92 -33.56
CA ASN A 342 34.18 -0.14 -32.77
C ASN A 342 33.25 -1.02 -31.95
N ASP A 343 32.87 -2.18 -32.49
CA ASP A 343 31.95 -3.13 -31.83
C ASP A 343 32.62 -3.91 -30.70
N MET A 344 33.95 -4.08 -30.73
CA MET A 344 34.68 -4.85 -29.71
C MET A 344 35.24 -3.98 -28.59
N LYS A 345 35.48 -2.69 -28.86
CA LYS A 345 36.09 -1.76 -27.91
C LYS A 345 35.33 -1.70 -26.58
N ILE A 346 34.00 -1.80 -26.63
CA ILE A 346 33.15 -1.79 -25.42
C ILE A 346 33.33 -3.04 -24.55
N TYR A 347 33.78 -4.15 -25.14
CA TYR A 347 34.02 -5.43 -24.45
C TYR A 347 35.48 -5.65 -24.04
N MET A 348 36.33 -4.62 -24.16
CA MET A 348 37.78 -4.75 -23.95
C MET A 348 38.13 -5.39 -22.60
N SER A 349 37.41 -5.06 -21.52
CA SER A 349 37.65 -5.68 -20.22
C SER A 349 37.42 -7.19 -20.22
N LEU A 350 36.36 -7.65 -20.89
CA LEU A 350 36.01 -9.08 -20.99
C LEU A 350 37.00 -9.82 -21.90
N LEU A 351 37.36 -9.22 -23.03
CA LEU A 351 38.31 -9.78 -23.99
C LEU A 351 39.70 -9.96 -23.38
N MET A 352 40.16 -8.99 -22.59
CA MET A 352 41.48 -9.06 -21.94
C MET A 352 41.50 -10.05 -20.76
N ASN A 353 40.37 -10.27 -20.10
CA ASN A 353 40.25 -11.31 -19.07
C ASN A 353 40.43 -12.71 -19.68
N LEU A 354 39.71 -13.02 -20.76
CA LEU A 354 39.83 -14.31 -21.45
C LEU A 354 41.26 -14.53 -21.97
N TYR A 355 41.86 -13.53 -22.62
CA TYR A 355 43.24 -13.62 -23.09
C TYR A 355 44.23 -13.88 -21.94
N GLY A 356 43.95 -13.34 -20.75
CA GLY A 356 44.73 -13.56 -19.54
C GLY A 356 44.42 -14.87 -18.80
N GLY A 357 43.55 -15.73 -19.33
CA GLY A 357 43.13 -16.99 -18.71
C GLY A 357 42.21 -16.82 -17.50
N LYS A 358 41.51 -15.68 -17.39
CA LYS A 358 40.55 -15.40 -16.30
C LYS A 358 39.12 -15.64 -16.76
N GLU A 359 38.28 -16.10 -15.85
CA GLU A 359 36.85 -16.23 -16.07
C GLU A 359 36.16 -14.85 -16.08
N ASN A 360 35.13 -14.70 -16.92
CA ASN A 360 34.36 -13.47 -17.04
C ASN A 360 33.10 -13.50 -16.19
N ASP A 361 32.83 -12.40 -15.49
CA ASP A 361 31.53 -12.12 -14.88
C ASP A 361 30.67 -11.29 -15.85
N TYR A 362 30.06 -11.98 -16.81
CA TYR A 362 29.19 -11.37 -17.82
C TYR A 362 27.97 -10.70 -17.21
N LYS A 363 27.44 -11.23 -16.10
CA LYS A 363 26.29 -10.67 -15.38
C LYS A 363 26.64 -9.30 -14.82
N LYS A 364 27.72 -9.20 -14.05
CA LYS A 364 28.19 -7.92 -13.48
C LYS A 364 28.57 -6.90 -14.54
N PHE A 365 29.22 -7.33 -15.63
CA PHE A 365 29.49 -6.45 -16.76
C PHE A 365 28.20 -5.87 -17.34
N SER A 366 27.20 -6.72 -17.56
CA SER A 366 25.91 -6.32 -18.14
C SER A 366 25.15 -5.35 -17.23
N ILE A 367 25.16 -5.57 -15.91
CA ILE A 367 24.61 -4.64 -14.91
C ILE A 367 25.28 -3.26 -15.00
N ASN A 368 26.60 -3.20 -15.08
CA ASN A 368 27.32 -1.94 -15.21
C ASN A 368 27.06 -1.24 -16.55
N GLN A 369 26.66 -1.97 -17.59
CA GLN A 369 26.40 -1.46 -18.94
C GLN A 369 24.91 -1.33 -19.28
N MET A 370 24.01 -1.39 -18.28
CA MET A 370 22.56 -1.30 -18.46
C MET A 370 22.12 -0.12 -19.35
N LYS A 371 22.68 1.07 -19.13
CA LYS A 371 22.35 2.27 -19.91
C LYS A 371 22.99 2.24 -21.30
N THR A 372 24.25 1.83 -21.38
CA THR A 372 25.08 1.96 -22.60
C THR A 372 24.75 0.90 -23.65
N ILE A 373 24.57 -0.35 -23.23
CA ILE A 373 24.40 -1.50 -24.15
C ILE A 373 22.94 -1.89 -24.27
N PHE A 374 22.19 -1.85 -23.16
CA PHE A 374 20.80 -2.29 -23.13
C PHE A 374 19.81 -1.13 -23.30
N GLU A 375 20.28 0.12 -23.29
CA GLU A 375 19.46 1.32 -23.43
C GLU A 375 18.27 1.33 -22.46
N ILE A 376 18.55 0.98 -21.20
CA ILE A 376 17.57 0.97 -20.11
C ILE A 376 17.92 2.08 -19.12
N SER A 377 17.00 3.04 -18.96
CA SER A 377 17.14 4.09 -17.95
C SER A 377 16.75 3.59 -16.56
N ASP A 378 17.24 4.27 -15.53
CA ASP A 378 16.96 3.96 -14.12
C ASP A 378 15.62 4.54 -13.65
N ASP A 379 14.81 5.03 -14.59
CA ASP A 379 13.56 5.69 -14.26
C ASP A 379 12.55 4.64 -13.76
N LYS A 380 11.89 4.98 -12.65
CA LYS A 380 10.61 4.35 -12.33
C LYS A 380 9.65 4.72 -13.44
N ASN A 381 9.01 3.72 -14.04
CA ASN A 381 7.98 4.01 -15.03
C ASN A 381 6.80 4.65 -14.27
N THR A 382 6.59 5.96 -14.43
CA THR A 382 5.61 6.76 -13.68
C THR A 382 4.15 6.42 -14.03
N ASN A 383 3.92 5.48 -14.96
CA ASN A 383 2.60 5.09 -15.44
C ASN A 383 1.84 4.13 -14.50
N THR A 384 2.24 3.97 -13.24
CA THR A 384 1.51 3.15 -12.25
C THR A 384 1.17 3.88 -10.95
N GLU A 385 1.32 5.21 -10.89
CA GLU A 385 1.01 6.01 -9.68
C GLU A 385 -0.31 6.81 -9.77
N GLN A 386 -1.28 6.36 -10.58
CA GLN A 386 -2.61 6.98 -10.64
C GLN A 386 -3.77 6.10 -10.15
N ASP A 387 -3.48 4.97 -9.49
CA ASP A 387 -4.51 4.15 -8.85
C ASP A 387 -4.53 4.34 -7.33
#